data_AF-X0IP58-F1
#
_entry.id   AF-X0IP58-F1
#
_cell.length_a   1.000
_cell.length_b   1.000
_cell.length_c   1.000
_cell.angle_alpha   90.00
_cell.angle_beta   90.00
_cell.angle_gamma   90.00
#
_symmetry.space_group_name_H-M   'P 1'
#
loop_
_entity.id
_entity.type
_entity.pdbx_description
1 polymer ?
#
loop_
_entity_poly.entity_id
_entity_poly.type
_entity_poly.pdbx_seq_one_letter_code
_entity_poly.pdbx_strand_id
1 'polypeptide(L)'
;MRTWAFHDNNRTYVSGGLPQYGTGAENTVMQFFEKDGSVKIDLSKLDVVIEAAEATNMKLILALTNNWADYGGMDVYTVNLGGRYHDDFYRLPAIKKAFKNYISAVVNRYKDSPAVFAWEIANEPRCGADGTRNLPRGPDCTPATITSWVSEMSTYIKSLDPNHLVTTGSEGGFNRQSDDWTYNGADGTDFDAEIKLPNIDFNTFHSYPQYWSKTTDWVVQWIKDHAAAGATAKKPVLHEEYGWTDKSTRIATLSKWQKASLDLEVSDMYWQFGTSKFSYGKNHDDRNTIYLEDDEAQPLVYEHAAAVNAANGGAAPTKPTTTATATSKPSTTLSTTSKPTVTGGPTVPRYGQCGGASWTGPTVCASPYTCKEQNQWYSQCL
;
A
#
# COMPACT_ATOMS: atom_id res chain seq x y z
N MET A 1 -2.40 -1.94 -9.03
CA MET A 1 -1.99 -1.28 -7.77
C MET A 1 -2.67 -2.00 -6.62
N ARG A 2 -1.98 -2.19 -5.51
CA ARG A 2 -2.56 -2.73 -4.29
C ARG A 2 -2.88 -1.60 -3.31
N THR A 3 -3.99 -1.71 -2.59
CA THR A 3 -4.41 -0.71 -1.60
C THR A 3 -5.28 -1.32 -0.50
N TRP A 4 -5.53 -0.51 0.53
CA TRP A 4 -6.29 -0.91 1.72
C TRP A 4 -7.78 -0.66 1.50
N ALA A 5 -8.56 -1.75 1.51
CA ALA A 5 -10.02 -1.68 1.61
C ALA A 5 -10.49 -1.84 3.06
N PHE A 6 -9.64 -1.47 4.02
CA PHE A 6 -9.94 -1.46 5.45
C PHE A 6 -9.39 -0.19 6.09
N HIS A 7 -10.07 0.22 7.16
CA HIS A 7 -9.53 1.08 8.21
C HIS A 7 -10.50 0.96 9.38
N ASP A 8 -10.11 0.15 10.36
CA ASP A 8 -10.91 -0.20 11.52
C ASP A 8 -10.54 0.69 12.69
N ASN A 9 -11.52 1.32 13.31
CA ASN A 9 -11.28 2.15 14.50
C ASN A 9 -12.29 1.84 15.60
N ASN A 10 -11.81 1.97 16.83
CA ASN A 10 -12.62 1.76 18.00
C ASN A 10 -13.11 3.11 18.56
N ARG A 11 -14.42 3.34 18.63
CA ARG A 11 -14.98 4.49 19.37
C ARG A 11 -15.08 4.20 20.87
N THR A 12 -14.76 2.98 21.29
CA THR A 12 -14.82 2.56 22.69
C THR A 12 -13.53 2.88 23.45
N TYR A 13 -13.70 3.15 24.74
CA TYR A 13 -12.62 3.23 25.74
C TYR A 13 -12.58 1.88 26.44
N VAL A 14 -11.84 0.91 25.88
CA VAL A 14 -11.53 -0.31 26.64
C VAL A 14 -10.45 0.07 27.64
N SER A 15 -10.80 0.14 28.92
CA SER A 15 -9.80 0.30 30.00
C SER A 15 -8.93 -0.95 30.02
N GLY A 16 -7.70 -0.84 29.50
CA GLY A 16 -6.77 -1.97 29.29
C GLY A 16 -6.79 -2.59 27.90
N GLY A 17 -7.53 -2.04 26.93
CA GLY A 17 -7.38 -2.40 25.52
C GLY A 17 -6.09 -1.82 24.93
N LEU A 18 -5.54 -2.47 23.91
CA LEU A 18 -4.36 -1.98 23.19
C LEU A 18 -4.57 -0.52 22.74
N PRO A 19 -3.53 0.34 22.84
CA PRO A 19 -3.67 1.77 22.57
C PRO A 19 -4.27 2.01 21.20
N GLN A 20 -5.10 3.06 21.11
CA GLN A 20 -5.82 3.52 19.91
C GLN A 20 -5.10 3.12 18.61
N TYR A 21 -5.58 2.06 17.99
CA TYR A 21 -5.22 1.74 16.63
C TYR A 21 -5.65 2.92 15.74
N GLY A 22 -4.69 3.61 15.12
CA GLY A 22 -4.96 4.76 14.25
C GLY A 22 -4.31 6.06 14.72
N THR A 23 -3.02 6.24 14.45
CA THR A 23 -2.25 7.43 14.85
C THR A 23 -2.28 8.58 13.83
N GLY A 24 -3.39 8.86 13.14
CA GLY A 24 -3.46 10.14 12.40
C GLY A 24 -4.36 10.30 11.18
N ALA A 25 -5.32 9.40 10.92
CA ALA A 25 -6.17 9.52 9.73
C ALA A 25 -7.66 9.25 10.02
N GLU A 26 -8.21 9.81 11.12
CA GLU A 26 -9.62 9.61 11.53
C GLU A 26 -10.63 9.85 10.40
N ASN A 27 -10.31 10.73 9.44
CA ASN A 27 -11.15 11.05 8.29
C ASN A 27 -11.18 9.98 7.18
N THR A 28 -10.44 8.88 7.35
CA THR A 28 -10.33 7.76 6.38
C THR A 28 -10.84 6.44 6.95
N VAL A 29 -11.40 6.45 8.17
CA VAL A 29 -11.96 5.25 8.81
C VAL A 29 -13.14 4.73 7.99
N MET A 30 -13.11 3.43 7.72
CA MET A 30 -14.15 2.73 6.96
C MET A 30 -15.08 1.93 7.86
N GLN A 31 -14.62 1.54 9.05
CA GLN A 31 -15.41 0.79 10.02
C GLN A 31 -15.17 1.29 11.45
N PHE A 32 -16.27 1.54 12.16
CA PHE A 32 -16.26 1.89 13.57
C PHE A 32 -16.92 0.79 14.41
N PHE A 33 -16.22 0.37 15.47
CA PHE A 33 -16.81 -0.39 16.56
C PHE A 33 -17.34 0.60 17.62
N GLU A 34 -18.66 0.60 17.81
CA GLU A 34 -19.37 1.56 18.65
C GLU A 34 -19.44 1.11 20.12
N LYS A 35 -19.68 2.07 21.02
CA LYS A 35 -19.76 1.82 22.48
C LYS A 35 -20.89 0.89 22.89
N ASP A 36 -21.95 0.80 22.10
CA ASP A 36 -23.08 -0.10 22.32
C ASP A 36 -22.86 -1.50 21.74
N GLY A 37 -21.67 -1.76 21.17
CA GLY A 37 -21.32 -3.02 20.52
C GLY A 37 -21.78 -3.13 19.06
N SER A 38 -22.45 -2.10 18.52
CA SER A 38 -22.78 -2.05 17.09
C SER A 38 -21.54 -1.75 16.24
N VAL A 39 -21.61 -2.10 14.95
CA VAL A 39 -20.56 -1.82 13.97
C VAL A 39 -21.13 -0.95 12.86
N LYS A 40 -20.50 0.20 12.60
CA LYS A 40 -20.87 1.11 11.52
C LYS A 40 -19.82 1.06 10.42
N ILE A 41 -20.25 0.79 9.19
CA ILE A 41 -19.40 0.76 8.00
C ILE A 41 -19.75 1.95 7.10
N ASP A 42 -18.74 2.71 6.69
CA ASP A 42 -18.85 3.82 5.73
C ASP A 42 -17.74 3.69 4.67
N LEU A 43 -18.12 3.21 3.49
CA LEU A 43 -17.20 2.97 2.38
C LEU A 43 -17.07 4.18 1.44
N SER A 44 -17.64 5.33 1.78
CA SER A 44 -17.62 6.52 0.91
C SER A 44 -16.21 7.00 0.55
N LYS A 45 -15.22 6.71 1.39
CA LYS A 45 -13.81 7.04 1.10
C LYS A 45 -13.18 6.07 0.11
N LEU A 46 -13.57 4.80 0.15
CA LEU A 46 -13.12 3.79 -0.79
C LEU A 46 -13.77 4.00 -2.17
N ASP A 47 -15.00 4.54 -2.23
CA ASP A 47 -15.64 4.94 -3.50
C ASP A 47 -14.75 5.86 -4.33
N VAL A 48 -14.14 6.87 -3.70
CA VAL A 48 -13.25 7.82 -4.37
C VAL A 48 -12.06 7.13 -5.01
N VAL A 49 -11.54 6.07 -4.38
CA VAL A 49 -10.41 5.28 -4.91
C VAL A 49 -10.86 4.41 -6.09
N ILE A 50 -12.02 3.76 -5.97
CA ILE A 50 -12.60 2.93 -7.02
C ILE A 50 -12.92 3.77 -8.26
N GLU A 51 -13.60 4.90 -8.08
CA GLU A 51 -13.93 5.85 -9.15
C GLU A 51 -12.67 6.40 -9.85
N ALA A 52 -11.63 6.74 -9.10
CA ALA A 52 -10.35 7.18 -9.67
C ALA A 52 -9.66 6.06 -10.47
N ALA A 53 -9.73 4.82 -9.99
CA ALA A 53 -9.17 3.68 -10.70
C ALA A 53 -9.94 3.36 -11.99
N GLU A 54 -11.27 3.43 -11.97
CA GLU A 54 -12.11 3.30 -13.17
C GLU A 54 -11.77 4.40 -14.19
N ALA A 55 -11.70 5.65 -13.75
CA ALA A 55 -11.40 6.80 -14.60
C ALA A 55 -10.00 6.76 -15.24
N THR A 56 -9.07 6.04 -14.62
CA THR A 56 -7.68 5.89 -15.09
C THR A 56 -7.37 4.51 -15.66
N ASN A 57 -8.37 3.62 -15.73
CA ASN A 57 -8.21 2.21 -16.09
C ASN A 57 -7.14 1.47 -15.26
N MET A 58 -6.94 1.89 -14.01
CA MET A 58 -6.09 1.19 -13.06
C MET A 58 -6.84 -0.02 -12.49
N LYS A 59 -6.13 -1.12 -12.26
CA LYS A 59 -6.68 -2.30 -11.58
C LYS A 59 -6.21 -2.35 -10.13
N LEU A 60 -7.12 -2.70 -9.23
CA LEU A 60 -6.92 -2.66 -7.79
C LEU A 60 -6.93 -4.05 -7.17
N ILE A 61 -5.90 -4.37 -6.40
CA ILE A 61 -5.94 -5.44 -5.40
C ILE A 61 -6.36 -4.80 -4.08
N LEU A 62 -7.43 -5.31 -3.48
CA LEU A 62 -8.10 -4.74 -2.32
C LEU A 62 -7.94 -5.66 -1.11
N ALA A 63 -6.98 -5.35 -0.24
CA ALA A 63 -6.81 -6.06 1.02
C ALA A 63 -7.95 -5.72 1.98
N LEU A 64 -8.57 -6.75 2.58
CA LEU A 64 -9.82 -6.59 3.36
C LEU A 64 -9.61 -6.43 4.86
N THR A 65 -8.40 -6.69 5.37
CA THR A 65 -7.99 -6.42 6.75
C THR A 65 -6.45 -6.41 6.87
N ASN A 66 -5.93 -6.17 8.07
CA ASN A 66 -4.50 -6.15 8.35
C ASN A 66 -4.12 -7.10 9.48
N ASN A 67 -3.04 -7.85 9.32
CA ASN A 67 -2.37 -8.54 10.42
C ASN A 67 -1.84 -7.54 11.46
N TRP A 68 -1.25 -6.44 10.98
CA TRP A 68 -0.62 -5.42 11.82
C TRP A 68 -1.63 -4.41 12.37
N ALA A 69 -1.21 -3.70 13.41
CA ALA A 69 -1.97 -2.67 14.09
C ALA A 69 -2.28 -1.40 13.25
N ASP A 70 -1.61 -1.22 12.11
CA ASP A 70 -1.81 -0.04 11.27
C ASP A 70 -3.21 -0.04 10.64
N TYR A 71 -3.92 1.06 10.84
CA TYR A 71 -5.34 1.24 10.48
C TYR A 71 -6.28 0.21 11.14
N GLY A 72 -5.93 -0.31 12.32
CA GLY A 72 -6.78 -1.24 13.06
C GLY A 72 -6.39 -2.69 12.82
N GLY A 73 -7.01 -3.31 11.82
CA GLY A 73 -6.75 -4.70 11.48
C GLY A 73 -7.45 -5.71 12.41
N MET A 74 -6.97 -6.94 12.36
CA MET A 74 -7.57 -8.12 13.00
C MET A 74 -7.88 -7.90 14.48
N ASP A 75 -6.96 -7.26 15.21
CA ASP A 75 -7.08 -7.12 16.65
C ASP A 75 -8.21 -6.18 17.08
N VAL A 76 -8.64 -5.22 16.24
CA VAL A 76 -9.82 -4.39 16.55
C VAL A 76 -11.08 -5.27 16.66
N TYR A 77 -11.23 -6.26 15.77
CA TYR A 77 -12.31 -7.23 15.86
C TYR A 77 -12.16 -8.09 17.11
N THR A 78 -10.95 -8.61 17.33
CA THR A 78 -10.66 -9.57 18.40
C THR A 78 -10.93 -8.99 19.78
N VAL A 79 -10.43 -7.78 20.07
CA VAL A 79 -10.65 -7.15 21.39
C VAL A 79 -12.11 -6.79 21.64
N ASN A 80 -12.86 -6.38 20.62
CA ASN A 80 -14.27 -5.99 20.77
C ASN A 80 -15.22 -7.20 20.90
N LEU A 81 -14.77 -8.40 20.50
CA LEU A 81 -15.58 -9.62 20.47
C LEU A 81 -15.10 -10.69 21.46
N GLY A 82 -14.29 -10.28 22.44
CA GLY A 82 -13.89 -11.10 23.59
C GLY A 82 -12.74 -12.07 23.34
N GLY A 83 -12.02 -11.93 22.22
CA GLY A 83 -10.78 -12.65 21.97
C GLY A 83 -9.63 -12.14 22.84
N ARG A 84 -8.62 -12.98 23.05
CA ARG A 84 -7.45 -12.71 23.89
C ARG A 84 -6.12 -12.84 23.14
N TYR A 85 -6.13 -13.60 22.06
CA TYR A 85 -4.96 -13.86 21.24
C TYR A 85 -5.20 -13.35 19.82
N HIS A 86 -4.14 -12.92 19.14
CA HIS A 86 -4.22 -12.44 17.76
C HIS A 86 -4.93 -13.46 16.84
N ASP A 87 -4.52 -14.73 16.94
CA ASP A 87 -5.07 -15.84 16.16
C ASP A 87 -6.49 -16.28 16.57
N ASP A 88 -7.09 -15.71 17.61
CA ASP A 88 -8.54 -15.87 17.85
C ASP A 88 -9.35 -15.33 16.66
N PHE A 89 -8.79 -14.39 15.89
CA PHE A 89 -9.37 -13.88 14.65
C PHE A 89 -9.69 -14.99 13.63
N TYR A 90 -8.81 -16.00 13.54
CA TYR A 90 -8.96 -17.12 12.63
C TYR A 90 -9.90 -18.21 13.16
N ARG A 91 -10.12 -18.26 14.48
CA ARG A 91 -10.75 -19.41 15.15
C ARG A 91 -12.15 -19.11 15.66
N LEU A 92 -12.36 -17.98 16.33
CA LEU A 92 -13.60 -17.74 17.05
C LEU A 92 -14.76 -17.40 16.10
N PRO A 93 -15.90 -18.12 16.17
CA PRO A 93 -17.02 -17.90 15.25
C PRO A 93 -17.57 -16.47 15.25
N ALA A 94 -17.61 -15.80 16.40
CA ALA A 94 -18.09 -14.43 16.51
C ALA A 94 -17.20 -13.44 15.74
N ILE A 95 -15.88 -13.59 15.83
CA ILE A 95 -14.91 -12.73 15.13
C ILE A 95 -14.97 -12.99 13.62
N LYS A 96 -14.94 -14.26 13.20
CA LYS A 96 -15.10 -14.62 11.78
C LYS A 96 -16.40 -14.10 11.19
N LYS A 97 -17.51 -14.17 11.94
CA LYS A 97 -18.80 -13.63 11.50
C LYS A 97 -18.73 -12.11 11.32
N ALA A 98 -18.12 -11.38 12.25
CA ALA A 98 -17.95 -9.93 12.12
C ALA A 98 -17.10 -9.56 10.91
N PHE A 99 -16.00 -10.26 10.67
CA PHE A 99 -15.18 -10.04 9.48
C PHE A 99 -15.94 -10.37 8.18
N LYS A 100 -16.71 -11.46 8.15
CA LYS A 100 -17.60 -11.77 7.01
C LYS A 100 -18.64 -10.67 6.76
N ASN A 101 -19.15 -10.01 7.79
CA ASN A 101 -20.05 -8.86 7.59
C ASN A 101 -19.33 -7.70 6.89
N TYR A 102 -18.07 -7.42 7.24
CA TYR A 102 -17.25 -6.42 6.57
C TYR A 102 -16.94 -6.80 5.12
N ILE A 103 -16.49 -8.03 4.87
CA ILE A 103 -16.30 -8.59 3.52
C ILE A 103 -17.58 -8.40 2.70
N SER A 104 -18.73 -8.76 3.25
CA SER A 104 -20.01 -8.63 2.56
C SER A 104 -20.35 -7.19 2.19
N ALA A 105 -20.02 -6.22 3.05
CA ALA A 105 -20.25 -4.81 2.77
C ALA A 105 -19.36 -4.31 1.63
N VAL A 106 -18.06 -4.62 1.66
CA VAL A 106 -17.09 -4.20 0.63
C VAL A 106 -17.37 -4.89 -0.70
N VAL A 107 -17.44 -6.22 -0.71
CA VAL A 107 -17.58 -7.01 -1.94
C VAL A 107 -18.89 -6.69 -2.66
N ASN A 108 -20.04 -6.65 -1.96
CA ASN A 108 -21.30 -6.31 -2.63
C ASN A 108 -21.35 -4.88 -3.17
N ARG A 109 -20.52 -3.98 -2.67
CA ARG A 109 -20.47 -2.60 -3.15
C ARG A 109 -19.70 -2.47 -4.46
N TYR A 110 -18.66 -3.27 -4.68
CA TYR A 110 -17.76 -3.12 -5.84
C TYR A 110 -17.59 -4.37 -6.71
N LYS A 111 -18.34 -5.45 -6.48
CA LYS A 111 -18.29 -6.69 -7.29
C LYS A 111 -18.62 -6.53 -8.78
N ASP A 112 -19.23 -5.41 -9.16
CA ASP A 112 -19.53 -5.08 -10.56
C ASP A 112 -18.52 -4.06 -11.15
N SER A 113 -17.58 -3.55 -10.34
CA SER A 113 -16.59 -2.56 -10.80
C SER A 113 -15.48 -3.24 -11.59
N PRO A 114 -15.21 -2.82 -12.84
CA PRO A 114 -14.11 -3.37 -13.63
C PRO A 114 -12.73 -2.92 -13.13
N ALA A 115 -12.66 -2.01 -12.16
CA ALA A 115 -11.40 -1.59 -11.55
C ALA A 115 -10.87 -2.60 -10.52
N VAL A 116 -11.69 -3.54 -10.04
CA VAL A 116 -11.21 -4.58 -9.12
C VAL A 116 -10.43 -5.63 -9.93
N PHE A 117 -9.15 -5.82 -9.58
CA PHE A 117 -8.34 -6.94 -10.06
C PHE A 117 -8.64 -8.19 -9.24
N ALA A 118 -8.52 -8.06 -7.92
CA ALA A 118 -8.70 -9.15 -6.99
C ALA A 118 -9.13 -8.66 -5.61
N TRP A 119 -9.90 -9.50 -4.92
CA TRP A 119 -10.11 -9.44 -3.49
C TRP A 119 -8.95 -10.12 -2.78
N GLU A 120 -8.28 -9.41 -1.89
CA GLU A 120 -7.21 -9.95 -1.07
C GLU A 120 -7.69 -10.11 0.37
N ILE A 121 -7.58 -11.33 0.89
CA ILE A 121 -8.21 -11.70 2.16
C ILE A 121 -7.65 -10.89 3.32
N ALA A 122 -6.34 -10.72 3.42
CA ALA A 122 -5.70 -9.91 4.45
C ALA A 122 -4.30 -9.47 4.02
N ASN A 123 -3.87 -8.31 4.50
CA ASN A 123 -2.45 -7.96 4.46
C ASN A 123 -1.65 -8.82 5.47
N GLU A 124 -0.72 -9.62 4.95
CA GLU A 124 0.31 -10.35 5.70
C GLU A 124 -0.22 -11.21 6.87
N PRO A 125 -1.26 -12.06 6.70
CA PRO A 125 -1.81 -12.86 7.79
C PRO A 125 -0.76 -13.81 8.38
N ARG A 126 -0.60 -13.75 9.71
CA ARG A 126 0.29 -14.61 10.50
C ARG A 126 -0.41 -15.09 11.76
N CYS A 127 0.11 -16.14 12.39
CA CYS A 127 -0.36 -16.60 13.69
C CYS A 127 -0.06 -15.61 14.82
N GLY A 128 0.95 -14.76 14.65
CA GLY A 128 1.28 -13.67 15.56
C GLY A 128 1.57 -12.38 14.80
N ALA A 129 1.59 -11.27 15.51
CA ALA A 129 1.88 -9.96 14.93
C ALA A 129 2.96 -9.24 15.78
N ASP A 130 3.00 -7.91 15.76
CA ASP A 130 3.98 -7.14 16.52
C ASP A 130 3.82 -7.33 18.03
N GLY A 131 4.91 -7.65 18.73
CA GLY A 131 4.87 -7.99 20.17
C GLY A 131 4.51 -6.84 21.11
N THR A 132 4.40 -5.60 20.60
CA THR A 132 4.05 -4.41 21.40
C THR A 132 2.68 -3.84 21.01
N ARG A 133 2.38 -3.80 19.71
CA ARG A 133 1.19 -3.13 19.16
C ARG A 133 0.01 -4.07 18.98
N ASN A 134 0.22 -5.38 18.96
CA ASN A 134 -0.80 -6.38 18.69
C ASN A 134 -1.04 -7.30 19.89
N LEU A 135 -2.15 -8.04 19.83
CA LEU A 135 -2.43 -9.12 20.78
C LEU A 135 -1.37 -10.22 20.66
N PRO A 136 -1.09 -10.96 21.75
CA PRO A 136 -0.12 -12.04 21.71
C PRO A 136 -0.60 -13.20 20.84
N ARG A 137 0.35 -13.93 20.23
CA ARG A 137 0.08 -15.22 19.59
C ARG A 137 -0.37 -16.25 20.64
N GLY A 138 -1.44 -16.95 20.33
CA GLY A 138 -1.95 -18.10 21.06
C GLY A 138 -1.12 -19.36 20.79
N PRO A 139 -1.15 -20.34 21.71
CA PRO A 139 -0.28 -21.51 21.65
C PRO A 139 -0.64 -22.49 20.51
N ASP A 140 -1.87 -22.44 20.00
CA ASP A 140 -2.43 -23.47 19.13
C ASP A 140 -2.52 -23.05 17.65
N CYS A 141 -1.97 -21.88 17.29
CA CYS A 141 -2.00 -21.42 15.90
C CYS A 141 -0.90 -22.10 15.08
N THR A 142 -1.32 -22.77 14.01
CA THR A 142 -0.48 -23.57 13.09
C THR A 142 -0.76 -23.18 11.64
N PRO A 143 0.08 -23.62 10.67
CA PRO A 143 -0.22 -23.48 9.25
C PRO A 143 -1.65 -23.92 8.86
N ALA A 144 -2.12 -25.04 9.40
CA ALA A 144 -3.46 -25.53 9.13
C ALA A 144 -4.57 -24.57 9.61
N THR A 145 -4.32 -23.81 10.68
CA THR A 145 -5.28 -22.80 11.19
C THR A 145 -5.51 -21.71 10.15
N ILE A 146 -4.45 -21.14 9.60
CA ILE A 146 -4.55 -20.07 8.58
C ILE A 146 -5.05 -20.65 7.27
N THR A 147 -4.53 -21.79 6.79
CA THR A 147 -5.02 -22.40 5.53
C THR A 147 -6.52 -22.70 5.59
N SER A 148 -7.04 -23.22 6.71
CA SER A 148 -8.49 -23.47 6.88
C SER A 148 -9.28 -22.17 6.88
N TRP A 149 -8.77 -21.11 7.50
CA TRP A 149 -9.41 -19.81 7.53
C TRP A 149 -9.41 -19.14 6.14
N VAL A 150 -8.29 -19.18 5.41
CA VAL A 150 -8.19 -18.72 4.01
C VAL A 150 -9.18 -19.48 3.14
N SER A 151 -9.30 -20.80 3.29
CA SER A 151 -10.30 -21.59 2.57
C SER A 151 -11.74 -21.15 2.88
N GLU A 152 -12.05 -20.83 4.14
CA GLU A 152 -13.36 -20.36 4.55
C GLU A 152 -13.68 -18.96 3.99
N MET A 153 -12.74 -18.03 4.06
CA MET A 153 -12.94 -16.64 3.62
C MET A 153 -12.96 -16.52 2.09
N SER A 154 -12.06 -17.20 1.38
CA SER A 154 -12.08 -17.24 -0.10
C SER A 154 -13.40 -17.82 -0.63
N THR A 155 -13.90 -18.91 -0.03
CA THR A 155 -15.19 -19.50 -0.39
C THR A 155 -16.35 -18.53 -0.15
N TYR A 156 -16.30 -17.79 0.97
CA TYR A 156 -17.32 -16.78 1.25
C TYR A 156 -17.27 -15.63 0.24
N ILE A 157 -16.10 -15.11 -0.10
CA ILE A 157 -15.93 -14.06 -1.13
C ILE A 157 -16.48 -14.54 -2.49
N LYS A 158 -16.09 -15.73 -2.96
CA LYS A 158 -16.59 -16.30 -4.22
C LYS A 158 -18.10 -16.53 -4.24
N SER A 159 -18.73 -16.73 -3.07
CA SER A 159 -20.19 -16.82 -2.97
C SER A 159 -20.91 -15.49 -3.17
N LEU A 160 -20.22 -14.36 -2.94
CA LEU A 160 -20.74 -13.01 -3.11
C LEU A 160 -20.41 -12.44 -4.49
N ASP A 161 -19.22 -12.78 -5.00
CA ASP A 161 -18.66 -12.32 -6.26
C ASP A 161 -17.95 -13.48 -6.99
N PRO A 162 -18.62 -14.08 -7.99
CA PRO A 162 -18.01 -15.14 -8.80
C PRO A 162 -17.12 -14.61 -9.94
N ASN A 163 -17.03 -13.29 -10.14
CA ASN A 163 -16.37 -12.69 -11.31
C ASN A 163 -14.91 -12.33 -11.04
N HIS A 164 -14.61 -11.70 -9.90
CA HIS A 164 -13.27 -11.22 -9.61
C HIS A 164 -12.35 -12.30 -9.04
N LEU A 165 -11.04 -12.10 -9.21
CA LEU A 165 -10.03 -12.98 -8.65
C LEU A 165 -9.99 -12.85 -7.11
N VAL A 166 -9.49 -13.88 -6.44
CA VAL A 166 -9.27 -13.89 -4.99
C VAL A 166 -7.86 -14.41 -4.70
N THR A 167 -7.15 -13.73 -3.80
CA THR A 167 -5.80 -14.08 -3.33
C THR A 167 -5.71 -13.99 -1.80
N THR A 168 -4.60 -14.45 -1.23
CA THR A 168 -4.38 -14.50 0.21
C THR A 168 -3.92 -13.17 0.80
N GLY A 169 -2.93 -12.52 0.16
CA GLY A 169 -2.15 -11.41 0.74
C GLY A 169 -1.05 -11.88 1.70
N SER A 170 -0.71 -13.17 1.64
CA SER A 170 0.33 -13.81 2.45
C SER A 170 1.73 -13.34 2.05
N GLU A 171 2.64 -13.30 3.02
CA GLU A 171 4.07 -13.04 2.75
C GLU A 171 4.77 -14.21 2.07
N GLY A 172 4.10 -15.37 1.96
CA GLY A 172 4.56 -16.52 1.19
C GLY A 172 5.31 -17.58 1.99
N GLY A 173 5.22 -17.56 3.32
CA GLY A 173 5.85 -18.58 4.17
C GLY A 173 5.54 -20.01 3.72
N PHE A 174 6.56 -20.84 3.48
CA PHE A 174 6.37 -22.26 3.24
C PHE A 174 6.27 -23.04 4.56
N ASN A 175 5.76 -24.26 4.48
CA ASN A 175 5.74 -25.24 5.57
C ASN A 175 6.43 -26.54 5.12
N ARG A 176 7.73 -26.44 4.85
CA ARG A 176 8.63 -27.50 4.40
C ARG A 176 9.61 -27.86 5.51
N GLN A 177 10.29 -28.99 5.37
CA GLN A 177 11.39 -29.34 6.28
C GLN A 177 12.55 -28.36 6.07
N SER A 178 12.74 -27.42 7.01
CA SER A 178 13.78 -26.40 6.97
C SER A 178 14.04 -25.83 8.37
N ASP A 179 15.27 -25.35 8.61
CA ASP A 179 15.60 -24.55 9.80
C ASP A 179 15.30 -23.05 9.60
N ASP A 180 14.98 -22.65 8.37
CA ASP A 180 14.57 -21.28 8.06
C ASP A 180 13.09 -21.07 8.41
N TRP A 181 12.82 -20.10 9.30
CA TRP A 181 11.47 -19.77 9.77
C TRP A 181 10.49 -19.40 8.63
N THR A 182 11.02 -18.82 7.54
CA THR A 182 10.22 -18.47 6.33
C THR A 182 9.84 -19.70 5.51
N TYR A 183 10.48 -20.85 5.76
CA TYR A 183 10.24 -22.09 5.02
C TYR A 183 9.62 -23.21 5.84
N ASN A 184 9.48 -23.07 7.17
CA ASN A 184 9.07 -24.16 8.05
C ASN A 184 7.74 -23.95 8.78
N GLY A 185 6.95 -22.98 8.32
CA GLY A 185 5.62 -22.69 8.85
C GLY A 185 5.63 -21.99 10.20
N ALA A 186 6.77 -21.44 10.65
CA ALA A 186 6.90 -20.81 11.97
C ALA A 186 5.83 -19.75 12.22
N ASP A 187 5.57 -18.89 11.24
CA ASP A 187 4.57 -17.82 11.33
C ASP A 187 3.14 -18.27 11.01
N GLY A 188 2.95 -19.55 10.72
CA GLY A 188 1.63 -20.15 10.58
C GLY A 188 1.03 -20.09 9.18
N THR A 189 1.82 -19.84 8.15
CA THR A 189 1.41 -19.91 6.74
C THR A 189 1.99 -21.15 6.07
N ASP A 190 1.35 -21.58 4.98
CA ASP A 190 1.81 -22.68 4.13
C ASP A 190 1.46 -22.37 2.67
N PHE A 191 2.39 -21.71 1.97
CA PHE A 191 2.19 -21.30 0.58
C PHE A 191 1.79 -22.47 -0.33
N ASP A 192 2.38 -23.65 -0.15
CA ASP A 192 2.12 -24.84 -0.99
C ASP A 192 0.70 -25.41 -0.76
N ALA A 193 0.13 -25.20 0.42
CA ALA A 193 -1.26 -25.56 0.73
C ALA A 193 -2.25 -24.47 0.30
N GLU A 194 -1.94 -23.21 0.59
CA GLU A 194 -2.76 -22.04 0.27
C GLU A 194 -3.01 -21.89 -1.23
N ILE A 195 -1.96 -21.98 -2.05
CA ILE A 195 -2.10 -21.85 -3.51
C ILE A 195 -2.97 -22.96 -4.13
N LYS A 196 -3.09 -24.12 -3.48
CA LYS A 196 -3.92 -25.24 -3.97
C LYS A 196 -5.40 -25.09 -3.63
N LEU A 197 -5.78 -24.13 -2.79
CA LEU A 197 -7.18 -23.91 -2.43
C LEU A 197 -8.00 -23.53 -3.68
N PRO A 198 -9.20 -24.11 -3.87
CA PRO A 198 -9.95 -23.98 -5.13
C PRO A 198 -10.42 -22.55 -5.41
N ASN A 199 -10.62 -21.75 -4.36
CA ASN A 199 -11.12 -20.37 -4.45
C ASN A 199 -9.99 -19.33 -4.32
N ILE A 200 -8.73 -19.75 -4.41
CA ILE A 200 -7.56 -18.88 -4.55
C ILE A 200 -7.11 -18.95 -6.01
N ASP A 201 -7.20 -17.85 -6.75
CA ASP A 201 -6.92 -17.85 -8.20
C ASP A 201 -5.43 -17.67 -8.51
N PHE A 202 -4.73 -16.92 -7.67
CA PHE A 202 -3.28 -16.76 -7.62
C PHE A 202 -2.86 -16.60 -6.16
N ASN A 203 -1.58 -16.80 -5.84
CA ASN A 203 -1.08 -16.58 -4.48
C ASN A 203 0.02 -15.53 -4.46
N THR A 204 0.23 -14.92 -3.31
CA THR A 204 1.16 -13.80 -3.14
C THR A 204 2.30 -14.16 -2.21
N PHE A 205 3.41 -13.45 -2.38
CA PHE A 205 4.55 -13.51 -1.47
C PHE A 205 5.25 -12.17 -1.43
N HIS A 206 5.86 -11.85 -0.29
CA HIS A 206 6.55 -10.59 -0.05
C HIS A 206 8.05 -10.83 0.18
N SER A 207 8.87 -9.78 0.21
CA SER A 207 10.26 -9.89 0.64
C SER A 207 10.83 -8.63 1.26
N TYR A 208 11.20 -8.73 2.54
CA TYR A 208 11.92 -7.69 3.28
C TYR A 208 13.14 -8.25 4.02
N PRO A 209 14.23 -8.59 3.30
CA PRO A 209 15.39 -9.27 3.88
C PRO A 209 16.03 -8.53 5.07
N GLN A 210 15.96 -7.19 5.10
CA GLN A 210 16.44 -6.35 6.20
C GLN A 210 15.66 -6.57 7.51
N TYR A 211 14.38 -6.94 7.43
CA TYR A 211 13.55 -7.22 8.61
C TYR A 211 13.57 -8.71 8.97
N TRP A 212 13.82 -9.57 7.98
CA TRP A 212 13.81 -11.03 8.17
C TRP A 212 15.19 -11.64 8.46
N SER A 213 16.22 -10.79 8.58
CA SER A 213 17.62 -11.19 8.73
C SER A 213 18.09 -12.11 7.59
N LYS A 214 17.75 -11.75 6.35
CA LYS A 214 18.11 -12.48 5.12
C LYS A 214 19.07 -11.65 4.26
N THR A 215 19.72 -12.32 3.31
CA THR A 215 20.57 -11.66 2.32
C THR A 215 19.75 -11.22 1.10
N THR A 216 20.30 -10.31 0.30
CA THR A 216 19.69 -9.94 -0.99
C THR A 216 19.68 -11.11 -1.99
N ASP A 217 20.63 -12.04 -1.88
CA ASP A 217 20.69 -13.27 -2.68
C ASP A 217 19.63 -14.28 -2.29
N TRP A 218 19.29 -14.36 -1.00
CA TRP A 218 18.19 -15.18 -0.51
C TRP A 218 16.86 -14.79 -1.19
N VAL A 219 16.62 -13.51 -1.45
CA VAL A 219 15.39 -13.06 -2.14
C VAL A 219 15.31 -13.59 -3.58
N VAL A 220 16.44 -13.73 -4.28
CA VAL A 220 16.43 -14.35 -5.62
C VAL A 220 16.03 -15.82 -5.55
N GLN A 221 16.48 -16.55 -4.52
CA GLN A 221 16.04 -17.92 -4.30
C GLN A 221 14.56 -17.98 -3.88
N TRP A 222 14.12 -17.05 -3.03
CA TRP A 222 12.72 -16.91 -2.63
C TRP A 222 11.79 -16.75 -3.84
N ILE A 223 12.13 -15.88 -4.79
CA ILE A 223 11.37 -15.69 -6.04
C ILE A 223 11.32 -17.00 -6.86
N LYS A 224 12.46 -17.69 -7.01
CA LYS A 224 12.54 -18.98 -7.73
C LYS A 224 11.63 -20.04 -7.12
N ASP A 225 11.63 -20.15 -5.80
CA ASP A 225 10.88 -21.18 -5.09
C ASP A 225 9.37 -20.93 -5.17
N HIS A 226 8.95 -19.66 -5.15
CA HIS A 226 7.56 -19.26 -5.37
C HIS A 226 7.12 -19.47 -6.82
N ALA A 227 7.95 -19.11 -7.79
CA ALA A 227 7.70 -19.38 -9.21
C ALA A 227 7.50 -20.89 -9.46
N ALA A 228 8.35 -21.73 -8.87
CA ALA A 228 8.26 -23.19 -8.98
C ALA A 228 6.99 -23.75 -8.32
N ALA A 229 6.60 -23.21 -7.15
CA ALA A 229 5.36 -23.59 -6.47
C ALA A 229 4.12 -23.20 -7.30
N GLY A 230 4.11 -21.99 -7.88
CA GLY A 230 3.10 -21.52 -8.83
C GLY A 230 2.96 -22.42 -10.05
N ALA A 231 4.08 -22.73 -10.70
CA ALA A 231 4.12 -23.64 -11.85
C ALA A 231 3.59 -25.04 -11.50
N THR A 232 3.94 -25.56 -10.32
CA THR A 232 3.44 -26.85 -9.82
C THR A 232 1.93 -26.82 -9.58
N ALA A 233 1.42 -25.74 -8.99
CA ALA A 233 -0.01 -25.55 -8.74
C ALA A 233 -0.79 -25.15 -10.00
N LYS A 234 -0.10 -24.80 -11.09
CA LYS A 234 -0.66 -24.22 -12.33
C LYS A 234 -1.46 -22.95 -12.05
N LYS A 235 -0.97 -22.12 -11.14
CA LYS A 235 -1.55 -20.83 -10.79
C LYS A 235 -0.48 -19.74 -10.80
N PRO A 236 -0.83 -18.51 -11.20
CA PRO A 236 0.09 -17.39 -11.12
C PRO A 236 0.56 -17.13 -9.69
N VAL A 237 1.72 -16.51 -9.57
CA VAL A 237 2.23 -15.97 -8.31
C VAL A 237 2.59 -14.50 -8.49
N LEU A 238 2.40 -13.72 -7.44
CA LEU A 238 2.64 -12.29 -7.43
C LEU A 238 3.62 -11.94 -6.31
N HIS A 239 4.78 -11.39 -6.67
CA HIS A 239 5.71 -10.77 -5.73
C HIS A 239 5.13 -9.42 -5.30
N GLU A 240 4.17 -9.49 -4.39
CA GLU A 240 3.19 -8.43 -4.11
C GLU A 240 3.76 -7.26 -3.32
N GLU A 241 4.81 -7.51 -2.54
CA GLU A 241 5.59 -6.46 -1.90
C GLU A 241 7.08 -6.80 -1.86
N TYR A 242 7.91 -5.80 -2.13
CA TYR A 242 9.34 -5.85 -1.87
C TYR A 242 9.91 -4.45 -1.68
N GLY A 243 10.90 -4.33 -0.78
CA GLY A 243 11.55 -3.06 -0.51
C GLY A 243 12.94 -3.23 0.10
N TRP A 244 13.80 -2.24 -0.11
CA TRP A 244 15.16 -2.23 0.41
C TRP A 244 15.52 -0.85 0.94
N THR A 245 15.79 -0.73 2.25
CA THR A 245 15.91 0.59 2.90
C THR A 245 17.22 1.31 2.62
N ASP A 246 18.31 0.59 2.32
CA ASP A 246 19.61 1.22 2.03
C ASP A 246 19.64 1.82 0.61
N LYS A 247 19.47 3.15 0.53
CA LYS A 247 19.46 3.91 -0.72
C LYS A 247 20.77 3.80 -1.51
N SER A 248 21.91 3.51 -0.87
CA SER A 248 23.21 3.41 -1.57
C SER A 248 23.31 2.18 -2.46
N THR A 249 22.57 1.11 -2.13
CA THR A 249 22.57 -0.17 -2.84
C THR A 249 21.20 -0.53 -3.42
N ARG A 250 20.18 0.31 -3.25
CA ARG A 250 18.79 0.03 -3.63
C ARG A 250 18.61 -0.27 -5.10
N ILE A 251 19.15 0.57 -6.00
CA ILE A 251 19.01 0.34 -7.45
C ILE A 251 19.56 -1.03 -7.81
N ALA A 252 20.80 -1.35 -7.43
CA ALA A 252 21.42 -2.64 -7.73
C ALA A 252 20.64 -3.82 -7.12
N THR A 253 20.13 -3.67 -5.90
CA THR A 253 19.40 -4.72 -5.18
C THR A 253 18.03 -4.98 -5.79
N LEU A 254 17.23 -3.93 -5.99
CA LEU A 254 15.88 -4.09 -6.53
C LEU A 254 15.89 -4.47 -8.01
N SER A 255 16.81 -3.94 -8.82
CA SER A 255 16.98 -4.38 -10.22
C SER A 255 17.36 -5.86 -10.33
N LYS A 256 18.14 -6.40 -9.38
CA LYS A 256 18.46 -7.83 -9.32
C LYS A 256 17.21 -8.68 -9.09
N TRP A 257 16.31 -8.24 -8.22
CA TRP A 257 15.06 -8.96 -7.92
C TRP A 257 14.06 -8.84 -9.07
N GLN A 258 13.86 -7.63 -9.60
CA GLN A 258 13.02 -7.38 -10.77
C GLN A 258 13.46 -8.20 -11.99
N LYS A 259 14.78 -8.32 -12.21
CA LYS A 259 15.31 -9.20 -13.25
C LYS A 259 14.94 -10.67 -13.01
N ALA A 260 15.05 -11.16 -11.77
CA ALA A 260 14.67 -12.53 -11.45
C ALA A 260 13.16 -12.76 -11.67
N SER A 261 12.31 -11.81 -11.28
CA SER A 261 10.87 -11.87 -11.54
C SER A 261 10.56 -11.90 -13.04
N LEU A 262 11.18 -11.00 -13.82
CA LEU A 262 11.02 -10.96 -15.28
C LEU A 262 11.48 -12.24 -15.97
N ASP A 263 12.66 -12.76 -15.61
CA ASP A 263 13.22 -13.99 -16.21
C ASP A 263 12.36 -15.23 -15.90
N LEU A 264 11.60 -15.20 -14.80
CA LEU A 264 10.73 -16.29 -14.34
C LEU A 264 9.24 -16.05 -14.64
N GLU A 265 8.92 -14.96 -15.33
CA GLU A 265 7.53 -14.54 -15.63
C GLU A 265 6.66 -14.37 -14.36
N VAL A 266 7.28 -13.96 -13.25
CA VAL A 266 6.59 -13.60 -12.01
C VAL A 266 6.18 -12.14 -12.07
N SER A 267 4.89 -11.87 -11.84
CA SER A 267 4.39 -10.49 -11.69
C SER A 267 4.87 -9.89 -10.37
N ASP A 268 5.07 -8.58 -10.31
CA ASP A 268 5.63 -7.93 -9.13
C ASP A 268 5.05 -6.52 -8.88
N MET A 269 5.05 -6.11 -7.60
CA MET A 269 4.68 -4.78 -7.15
C MET A 269 5.64 -4.32 -6.03
N TYR A 270 6.40 -3.25 -6.28
CA TYR A 270 7.31 -2.70 -5.27
C TYR A 270 6.54 -2.00 -4.15
N TRP A 271 7.09 -2.07 -2.94
CA TRP A 271 6.64 -1.29 -1.80
C TRP A 271 7.58 -0.08 -1.64
N GLN A 272 7.12 1.17 -1.74
CA GLN A 272 5.78 1.61 -2.15
C GLN A 272 5.83 2.83 -3.08
N PHE A 273 4.70 3.10 -3.72
CA PHE A 273 4.52 4.24 -4.62
C PHE A 273 4.80 5.58 -3.92
N GLY A 274 5.67 6.39 -4.52
CA GLY A 274 5.96 7.75 -4.09
C GLY A 274 5.70 8.77 -5.19
N THR A 275 5.10 9.91 -4.85
CA THR A 275 5.08 11.09 -5.71
C THR A 275 5.02 12.37 -4.88
N SER A 276 5.62 13.45 -5.40
CA SER A 276 5.48 14.80 -4.84
C SER A 276 4.29 15.58 -5.38
N LYS A 277 3.46 14.96 -6.24
CA LYS A 277 2.38 15.65 -6.99
C LYS A 277 1.05 15.73 -6.26
N PHE A 278 0.93 15.16 -5.06
CA PHE A 278 -0.27 15.36 -4.26
C PHE A 278 -0.39 16.81 -3.79
N SER A 279 -1.60 17.24 -3.45
CA SER A 279 -1.86 18.61 -2.98
C SER A 279 -1.10 18.98 -1.69
N TYR A 280 -0.70 17.96 -0.92
CA TYR A 280 0.11 18.10 0.30
C TYR A 280 1.62 17.85 0.07
N GLY A 281 2.05 17.68 -1.19
CA GLY A 281 3.43 17.39 -1.55
C GLY A 281 3.76 15.89 -1.58
N LYS A 282 4.94 15.51 -1.07
CA LYS A 282 5.37 14.11 -0.99
C LYS A 282 4.48 13.31 -0.04
N ASN A 283 4.04 12.12 -0.45
CA ASN A 283 3.47 11.14 0.47
C ASN A 283 4.53 10.61 1.45
N HIS A 284 4.08 9.85 2.46
CA HIS A 284 4.94 9.35 3.52
C HIS A 284 6.13 8.54 2.98
N ASP A 285 7.31 8.81 3.50
CA ASP A 285 8.53 8.03 3.26
C ASP A 285 8.77 7.10 4.46
N ASP A 286 8.43 5.83 4.29
CA ASP A 286 8.71 4.77 5.28
C ASP A 286 10.09 4.13 5.08
N ARG A 287 10.96 4.82 4.33
CA ARG A 287 12.26 4.40 3.82
C ARG A 287 12.19 3.45 2.63
N ASN A 288 11.08 2.78 2.34
CA ASN A 288 10.96 1.94 1.15
C ASN A 288 10.41 2.71 -0.05
N THR A 289 9.65 3.79 0.19
CA THR A 289 9.05 4.66 -0.84
C THR A 289 10.02 4.99 -1.99
N ILE A 290 9.57 4.75 -3.23
CA ILE A 290 10.24 5.13 -4.47
C ILE A 290 9.45 6.28 -5.10
N TYR A 291 10.01 7.49 -5.03
CA TYR A 291 9.39 8.66 -5.65
C TYR A 291 9.58 8.64 -7.17
N LEU A 292 8.49 8.75 -7.92
CA LEU A 292 8.52 8.79 -9.39
C LEU A 292 9.40 9.93 -9.96
N GLU A 293 9.66 10.96 -9.16
CA GLU A 293 10.50 12.10 -9.50
C GLU A 293 11.99 11.85 -9.29
N ASP A 294 12.38 10.91 -8.42
CA ASP A 294 13.77 10.66 -8.06
C ASP A 294 14.48 9.82 -9.17
N ASP A 295 15.81 9.89 -9.23
CA ASP A 295 16.61 9.21 -10.26
C ASP A 295 16.47 7.67 -10.20
N GLU A 296 16.32 7.12 -9.01
CA GLU A 296 16.17 5.66 -8.82
C GLU A 296 14.89 5.10 -9.45
N ALA A 297 13.85 5.92 -9.68
CA ALA A 297 12.64 5.48 -10.35
C ALA A 297 12.86 5.18 -11.83
N GLN A 298 13.90 5.74 -12.46
CA GLN A 298 14.22 5.48 -13.87
C GLN A 298 14.44 3.98 -14.13
N PRO A 299 15.41 3.31 -13.50
CA PRO A 299 15.58 1.87 -13.65
C PRO A 299 14.47 1.07 -12.95
N LEU A 300 14.04 1.48 -11.75
CA LEU A 300 13.18 0.65 -10.89
C LEU A 300 11.69 0.70 -11.21
N VAL A 301 11.22 1.73 -11.92
CA VAL A 301 9.81 1.89 -12.27
C VAL A 301 9.63 1.96 -13.77
N TYR A 302 10.23 2.94 -14.45
CA TYR A 302 9.95 3.20 -15.86
C TYR A 302 10.55 2.12 -16.77
N GLU A 303 11.83 1.80 -16.60
CA GLU A 303 12.50 0.78 -17.41
C GLU A 303 11.99 -0.63 -17.10
N HIS A 304 11.77 -0.94 -15.82
CA HIS A 304 11.15 -2.21 -15.42
C HIS A 304 9.76 -2.39 -16.03
N ALA A 305 8.87 -1.39 -15.90
CA ALA A 305 7.54 -1.45 -16.49
C ALA A 305 7.60 -1.53 -18.03
N ALA A 306 8.57 -0.90 -18.68
CA ALA A 306 8.81 -1.05 -20.12
C ALA A 306 9.22 -2.47 -20.50
N ALA A 307 10.11 -3.10 -19.71
CA ALA A 307 10.54 -4.48 -19.93
C ALA A 307 9.38 -5.48 -19.73
N VAL A 308 8.57 -5.30 -18.69
CA VAL A 308 7.36 -6.11 -18.44
C VAL A 308 6.34 -5.94 -19.58
N ASN A 309 6.10 -4.71 -20.03
CA ASN A 309 5.20 -4.48 -21.16
C ASN A 309 5.72 -5.12 -22.45
N ALA A 310 7.03 -5.02 -22.72
CA ALA A 310 7.63 -5.66 -23.89
C ALA A 310 7.50 -7.19 -23.85
N ALA A 311 7.71 -7.82 -22.69
CA ALA A 311 7.50 -9.25 -22.50
C ALA A 311 6.05 -9.68 -22.75
N ASN A 312 5.09 -8.81 -22.44
CA ASN A 312 3.65 -9.05 -22.63
C ASN A 312 3.10 -8.57 -24.00
N GLY A 313 3.95 -8.08 -24.91
CA GLY A 313 3.53 -7.55 -26.22
C GLY A 313 2.85 -6.17 -26.19
N GLY A 314 2.98 -5.42 -25.10
CA GLY A 314 2.45 -4.07 -24.89
C GLY A 314 3.47 -2.94 -25.16
N ALA A 315 2.97 -1.70 -25.21
CA ALA A 315 3.82 -0.51 -25.40
C ALA A 315 4.53 -0.09 -24.10
N ALA A 316 5.79 0.38 -24.22
CA ALA A 316 6.58 0.83 -23.08
C ALA A 316 6.03 2.15 -22.47
N PRO A 317 5.91 2.28 -21.14
CA PRO A 317 5.66 3.57 -20.50
C PRO A 317 6.94 4.41 -20.53
N THR A 318 6.81 5.71 -20.80
CA THR A 318 7.93 6.66 -20.82
C THR A 318 7.90 7.57 -19.59
N LYS A 319 9.07 7.85 -18.98
CA LYS A 319 9.18 8.88 -17.94
C LYS A 319 8.79 10.23 -18.56
N PRO A 320 7.86 11.01 -17.96
CA PRO A 320 7.51 12.34 -18.47
C PRO A 320 8.77 13.22 -18.51
N THR A 321 9.21 13.60 -19.70
CA THR A 321 10.36 14.49 -19.88
C THR A 321 9.86 15.93 -19.80
N THR A 322 10.38 16.73 -18.86
CA THR A 322 10.20 18.20 -18.88
C THR A 322 11.09 18.80 -19.96
N THR A 323 10.63 18.74 -21.21
CA THR A 323 11.29 19.46 -22.30
C THR A 323 10.89 20.93 -22.23
N ALA A 324 11.79 21.79 -21.77
CA ALA A 324 11.66 23.23 -21.96
C ALA A 324 11.81 23.54 -23.46
N THR A 325 10.69 23.83 -24.13
CA THR A 325 10.69 24.22 -25.54
C THR A 325 11.32 25.60 -25.69
N ALA A 326 12.61 25.63 -26.05
CA ALA A 326 13.29 26.84 -26.49
C ALA A 326 12.87 27.16 -27.93
N THR A 327 11.95 28.10 -28.11
CA THR A 327 11.65 28.69 -29.42
C THR A 327 12.65 29.80 -29.74
N SER A 328 13.53 29.52 -30.69
CA SER A 328 14.48 30.47 -31.28
C SER A 328 13.76 31.51 -32.15
N LYS A 329 14.00 32.81 -31.92
CA LYS A 329 13.71 33.89 -32.88
C LYS A 329 14.97 34.73 -33.14
N PRO A 330 15.21 35.24 -34.37
CA PRO A 330 16.51 35.79 -34.76
C PRO A 330 16.83 37.17 -34.19
N SER A 331 18.14 37.42 -34.14
CA SER A 331 18.88 38.58 -33.66
C SER A 331 18.48 39.92 -34.28
N THR A 332 18.29 40.93 -33.43
CA THR A 332 18.48 42.36 -33.74
C THR A 332 19.33 43.02 -32.65
N THR A 333 20.36 43.74 -33.11
CA THR A 333 21.41 44.40 -32.33
C THR A 333 21.00 45.74 -31.71
N LEU A 334 21.58 45.98 -30.52
CA LEU A 334 21.98 47.26 -29.89
C LEU A 334 20.89 48.24 -29.40
N SER A 335 20.80 48.41 -28.08
CA SER A 335 21.37 49.57 -27.35
C SER A 335 20.74 49.75 -25.96
N THR A 336 21.57 50.16 -25.01
CA THR A 336 21.28 50.52 -23.63
C THR A 336 20.24 51.62 -23.47
N THR A 337 19.26 51.45 -22.59
CA THR A 337 18.71 52.53 -21.72
C THR A 337 17.75 52.00 -20.64
N SER A 338 17.89 52.64 -19.48
CA SER A 338 17.10 52.69 -18.25
C SER A 338 15.70 52.06 -18.16
N LYS A 339 15.52 51.36 -17.02
CA LYS A 339 14.29 51.07 -16.27
C LYS A 339 13.12 52.06 -16.48
N PRO A 340 11.89 51.55 -16.64
CA PRO A 340 10.69 52.14 -16.08
C PRO A 340 10.08 51.27 -14.98
N THR A 341 9.65 51.96 -13.93
CA THR A 341 8.85 51.46 -12.80
C THR A 341 7.45 51.08 -13.29
N VAL A 342 6.96 49.88 -12.96
CA VAL A 342 5.54 49.53 -13.02
C VAL A 342 5.08 49.09 -11.63
N THR A 343 4.11 49.86 -11.16
CA THR A 343 3.30 49.78 -9.95
C THR A 343 2.33 48.59 -9.96
N GLY A 344 2.23 47.87 -8.83
CA GLY A 344 1.03 47.13 -8.42
C GLY A 344 0.88 45.69 -8.92
N GLY A 345 1.57 44.73 -8.29
CA GLY A 345 1.16 43.31 -8.35
C GLY A 345 -0.06 43.04 -7.46
N PRO A 346 -0.80 41.93 -7.67
CA PRO A 346 -1.98 41.58 -6.86
C PRO A 346 -1.59 41.43 -5.39
N THR A 347 -2.40 41.99 -4.50
CA THR A 347 -2.18 41.82 -3.05
C THR A 347 -2.50 40.39 -2.62
N VAL A 348 -1.75 39.88 -1.66
CA VAL A 348 -1.90 38.51 -1.12
C VAL A 348 -3.06 38.49 -0.11
N PRO A 349 -4.07 37.62 -0.26
CA PRO A 349 -5.18 37.53 0.69
C PRO A 349 -4.70 37.07 2.08
N ARG A 350 -5.53 37.24 3.12
CA ARG A 350 -5.25 36.67 4.45
C ARG A 350 -4.90 35.19 4.32
N TYR A 351 -3.87 34.77 5.02
CA TYR A 351 -3.29 33.42 5.00
C TYR A 351 -2.52 33.02 3.73
N GLY A 352 -2.43 33.89 2.71
CA GLY A 352 -1.55 33.64 1.57
C GLY A 352 -0.07 33.86 1.91
N GLN A 353 0.81 33.17 1.17
CA GLN A 353 2.25 33.34 1.30
C GLN A 353 2.69 34.69 0.71
N CYS A 354 3.49 35.43 1.47
CA CYS A 354 3.99 36.77 1.12
C CYS A 354 5.51 36.89 1.24
N GLY A 355 6.22 35.79 1.57
CA GLY A 355 7.67 35.76 1.70
C GLY A 355 8.23 34.37 1.99
N GLY A 356 9.56 34.29 2.07
CA GLY A 356 10.34 33.06 2.24
C GLY A 356 11.53 33.02 1.28
N ALA A 357 12.63 32.35 1.65
CA ALA A 357 13.89 32.35 0.89
C ALA A 357 13.78 31.83 -0.56
N SER A 358 12.73 31.11 -0.90
CA SER A 358 12.42 30.63 -2.27
C SER A 358 11.15 31.24 -2.88
N TRP A 359 10.56 32.27 -2.26
CA TRP A 359 9.31 32.88 -2.73
C TRP A 359 9.56 33.94 -3.82
N THR A 360 8.94 33.74 -4.99
CA THR A 360 8.99 34.69 -6.13
C THR A 360 7.65 35.37 -6.40
N GLY A 361 6.65 35.15 -5.55
CA GLY A 361 5.30 35.70 -5.70
C GLY A 361 5.12 37.08 -5.05
N PRO A 362 3.89 37.60 -5.01
CA PRO A 362 3.60 38.91 -4.42
C PRO A 362 3.96 38.96 -2.94
N THR A 363 4.44 40.11 -2.46
CA THR A 363 4.93 40.30 -1.09
C THR A 363 4.07 41.25 -0.26
N VAL A 364 3.07 41.88 -0.87
CA VAL A 364 2.19 42.86 -0.22
C VAL A 364 0.86 42.21 0.12
N CYS A 365 0.52 42.17 1.40
CA CYS A 365 -0.75 41.64 1.88
C CYS A 365 -1.92 42.60 1.59
N ALA A 366 -3.10 42.04 1.35
CA ALA A 366 -4.34 42.81 1.29
C ALA A 366 -4.61 43.45 2.66
N SER A 367 -5.06 44.71 2.68
CA SER A 367 -5.44 45.39 3.92
C SER A 367 -6.57 44.61 4.63
N PRO A 368 -6.55 44.43 5.97
CA PRO A 368 -5.65 45.04 6.96
C PRO A 368 -4.43 44.19 7.35
N TYR A 369 -4.11 43.14 6.59
CA TYR A 369 -3.14 42.13 6.99
C TYR A 369 -1.70 42.57 6.75
N THR A 370 -0.76 41.98 7.51
CA THR A 370 0.68 42.24 7.36
C THR A 370 1.43 40.93 7.14
N CYS A 371 2.51 40.98 6.37
CA CYS A 371 3.33 39.80 6.12
C CYS A 371 4.14 39.45 7.37
N LYS A 372 3.85 38.31 7.98
CA LYS A 372 4.53 37.79 9.17
C LYS A 372 5.40 36.60 8.81
N GLU A 373 6.70 36.70 9.08
CA GLU A 373 7.63 35.59 8.95
C GLU A 373 7.29 34.49 9.98
N GLN A 374 7.18 33.25 9.50
CA GLN A 374 7.02 32.06 10.36
C GLN A 374 8.35 31.32 10.48
N ASN A 375 9.09 31.25 9.38
CA ASN A 375 10.46 30.76 9.32
C ASN A 375 11.16 31.29 8.06
N GLN A 376 12.46 31.01 7.93
CA GLN A 376 13.30 31.47 6.80
C GLN A 376 12.75 31.08 5.40
N TRP A 377 11.91 30.06 5.29
CA TRP A 377 11.34 29.58 4.03
C TRP A 377 9.90 30.05 3.79
N TYR A 378 9.24 30.66 4.80
CA TYR A 378 7.81 30.96 4.72
C TYR A 378 7.38 32.17 5.57
N SER A 379 6.73 33.13 4.92
CA SER A 379 6.03 34.25 5.54
C SER A 379 4.58 34.32 5.04
N GLN A 380 3.64 34.67 5.92
CA GLN A 380 2.20 34.62 5.66
C GLN A 380 1.50 35.93 6.03
N CYS A 381 0.46 36.31 5.28
CA CYS A 381 -0.41 37.44 5.63
C CYS A 381 -1.33 37.10 6.81
N LEU A 382 -1.18 37.80 7.94
CA LEU A 382 -1.98 37.60 9.16
C LEU A 382 -2.72 38.85 9.63
#